data_AF-A0A7V3MBA4-F1
#
_entry.id   AF-A0A7V3MBA4-F1
#
_cell.length_a   1.000
_cell.length_b   1.000
_cell.length_c   1.000
_cell.angle_alpha   90.00
_cell.angle_beta   90.00
_cell.angle_gamma   90.00
#
_symmetry.space_group_name_H-M   'P 1'
#
loop_
_entity.id
_entity.type
_entity.pdbx_description
1 polymer ?
#
loop_
_entity_poly.entity_id
_entity_poly.type
_entity_poly.pdbx_seq_one_letter_code
_entity_poly.pdbx_strand_id
1 'polypeptide(L)'
;MLVSGFIDGNLIYILAFPFGCPEFANHLKTKLDKFFGGRHQAGRYLRSAEFSFRHYKNCRELRIVYLNEELMRRYRDNMASNFVDFLKNLTEEKIK
;
A
#
# COMPACT_ATOMS: atom_id res chain seq x y z
N MET A 1 -2.50 5.65 6.74
CA MET A 1 -1.93 6.40 5.60
C MET A 1 -2.96 6.46 4.48
N LEU A 2 -3.19 7.62 3.88
CA LEU A 2 -3.98 7.77 2.65
C LEU A 2 -3.04 7.95 1.48
N VAL A 3 -3.27 7.21 0.39
CA VAL A 3 -2.45 7.28 -0.83
C VAL A 3 -3.36 7.54 -2.02
N SER A 4 -3.03 8.55 -2.81
CA SER A 4 -3.75 8.90 -4.03
C SER A 4 -2.90 8.59 -5.24
N GLY A 5 -3.50 8.02 -6.29
CA GLY A 5 -2.84 7.75 -7.56
C GLY A 5 -3.40 8.61 -8.67
N PHE A 6 -2.51 9.24 -9.43
CA PHE A 6 -2.87 10.10 -10.56
C PHE A 6 -2.17 9.63 -11.84
N ILE A 7 -2.87 9.72 -12.96
CA ILE A 7 -2.31 9.51 -14.30
C ILE A 7 -2.80 10.66 -15.19
N ASP A 8 -1.87 11.37 -15.82
CA ASP A 8 -2.14 12.58 -16.63
C ASP A 8 -3.01 13.61 -15.92
N GLY A 9 -2.75 13.84 -14.62
CA GLY A 9 -3.51 14.77 -13.78
C GLY A 9 -4.88 14.27 -13.34
N ASN A 10 -5.33 13.11 -13.81
CA ASN A 10 -6.59 12.51 -13.41
C ASN A 10 -6.42 11.66 -12.15
N LEU A 11 -7.29 11.86 -11.16
CA LEU A 11 -7.35 11.02 -9.97
C LEU A 11 -7.94 9.65 -10.34
N ILE A 12 -7.16 8.59 -10.13
CA ILE A 12 -7.58 7.21 -10.45
C ILE A 12 -8.08 6.51 -9.19
N TYR A 13 -7.37 6.64 -8.06
CA TYR A 13 -7.73 5.97 -6.83
C TYR A 13 -7.30 6.75 -5.58
N ILE A 14 -7.99 6.51 -4.47
CA ILE A 14 -7.55 6.83 -3.11
C ILE A 14 -7.66 5.57 -2.27
N LEU A 15 -6.55 5.14 -1.68
CA LEU A 15 -6.47 3.97 -0.79
C LEU A 15 -6.20 4.40 0.64
N ALA A 16 -6.91 3.80 1.59
CA ALA A 16 -6.63 3.92 3.01
C ALA A 16 -5.89 2.69 3.51
N PHE A 17 -4.60 2.86 3.81
CA PHE A 17 -3.74 1.86 4.39
C PHE A 17 -3.70 2.01 5.93
N PRO A 18 -4.18 1.02 6.70
CA PRO A 18 -4.19 1.09 8.15
C PRO A 18 -2.80 0.78 8.73
N PHE A 19 -2.27 1.66 9.59
CA PHE A 19 -0.96 1.42 10.21
C PHE A 19 -0.96 0.21 11.17
N GLY A 20 -2.13 -0.17 11.69
CA GLY A 20 -2.32 -1.31 12.59
C GLY A 20 -2.30 -2.68 11.90
N CYS A 21 -2.15 -2.73 10.57
CA CYS A 21 -2.08 -4.01 9.86
C CYS A 21 -0.91 -4.87 10.40
N PRO A 22 -1.17 -6.08 10.94
CA PRO A 22 -0.13 -6.89 11.57
C PRO A 22 1.03 -7.25 10.63
N GLU A 23 0.74 -7.61 9.37
CA GLU A 23 1.78 -7.97 8.39
C GLU A 23 2.71 -6.78 8.09
N PHE A 24 2.12 -5.61 7.87
CA PHE A 24 2.87 -4.38 7.66
C PHE A 24 3.70 -3.99 8.89
N ALA A 25 3.10 -3.99 10.08
CA ALA A 25 3.79 -3.65 11.32
C ALA A 25 4.95 -4.61 11.60
N ASN A 26 4.76 -5.90 11.39
CA ASN A 26 5.80 -6.92 11.55
C ASN A 26 6.94 -6.74 10.53
N HIS A 27 6.61 -6.38 9.29
CA HIS A 27 7.61 -6.07 8.26
C HIS A 27 8.47 -4.86 8.67
N LEU A 28 7.84 -3.78 9.14
CA LEU A 28 8.56 -2.61 9.64
C LEU A 28 9.45 -2.97 10.82
N LYS A 29 8.92 -3.70 11.81
CA LYS A 29 9.68 -4.17 12.97
C LYS A 29 10.90 -4.98 12.55
N THR A 30 10.73 -5.93 11.61
CA THR A 30 11.84 -6.74 11.10
C THR A 30 12.94 -5.88 10.46
N LYS A 31 12.56 -4.84 9.69
CA LYS A 31 13.54 -3.91 9.12
C LYS A 31 14.26 -3.09 10.18
N LEU A 32 13.54 -2.63 11.20
CA LEU A 32 14.12 -1.89 12.33
C LEU A 32 15.08 -2.78 13.14
N ASP A 33 14.66 -4.00 13.49
CA ASP A 33 15.46 -4.95 14.26
C ASP A 33 16.74 -5.31 13.50
N LYS A 34 16.65 -5.53 12.19
CA LYS A 34 17.82 -5.77 11.32
C LYS A 34 18.78 -4.58 11.29
N PHE A 35 18.27 -3.35 11.25
CA PHE A 35 19.10 -2.14 11.15
C PHE A 35 19.75 -1.76 12.49
N PHE A 36 19.00 -1.90 13.59
CA PHE A 36 19.40 -1.45 14.92
C PHE A 36 19.94 -2.58 15.81
N GLY A 37 19.81 -3.85 15.43
CA GLY A 37 20.26 -4.98 16.25
C GLY A 37 19.56 -5.03 17.61
N GLY A 38 18.30 -4.59 17.68
CA GLY A 38 17.51 -4.56 18.92
C GLY A 38 17.82 -3.41 19.88
N ARG A 39 18.76 -2.50 19.56
CA ARG A 39 19.03 -1.30 20.37
C ARG A 39 19.19 -0.05 19.49
N HIS A 40 18.40 0.96 19.78
CA HIS A 40 18.53 2.24 19.10
C HIS A 40 19.83 2.94 19.53
N GLN A 41 20.64 3.36 18.55
CA GLN A 41 21.81 4.21 18.75
C GLN A 41 21.46 5.64 18.35
N ALA A 42 21.67 6.61 19.24
CA ALA A 42 21.44 8.02 18.95
C ALA A 42 22.19 8.45 17.68
N GLY A 43 21.53 9.19 16.80
CA GLY A 43 22.10 9.63 15.52
C GLY A 43 22.04 8.60 14.39
N ARG A 44 21.57 7.36 14.63
CA ARG A 44 21.29 6.39 13.56
C ARG A 44 19.80 6.36 13.25
N TYR A 45 19.48 6.53 11.97
CA TYR A 45 18.10 6.50 11.48
C TYR A 45 18.00 5.59 10.28
N LEU A 46 16.95 4.77 10.23
CA LEU A 46 16.59 4.05 9.02
C LEU A 46 15.90 5.04 8.08
N ARG A 47 16.63 5.51 7.06
CA ARG A 47 16.14 6.58 6.15
C ARG A 47 14.99 6.14 5.22
N SER A 48 14.75 4.84 5.08
CA SER A 48 13.67 4.33 4.24
C SER A 48 13.32 2.90 4.64
N ALA A 49 12.24 2.74 5.40
CA ALA A 49 11.61 1.44 5.54
C ALA A 49 10.79 1.17 4.27
N GLU A 50 11.38 0.49 3.29
CA GLU A 50 10.68 0.20 2.05
C GLU A 50 9.51 -0.78 2.31
N PHE A 51 8.33 -0.44 1.82
CA PHE A 51 7.16 -1.30 1.84
C PHE A 51 6.34 -1.09 0.57
N SER A 52 5.37 -1.96 0.35
CA SER A 52 4.44 -1.94 -0.79
C SER A 52 3.08 -2.47 -0.36
N PHE A 53 2.08 -2.32 -1.22
CA PHE A 53 0.72 -2.81 -1.01
C PHE A 53 0.65 -4.31 -0.65
N ARG A 54 1.65 -5.10 -1.06
CA ARG A 54 1.76 -6.54 -0.75
C ARG A 54 1.82 -6.84 0.75
N HIS A 55 2.33 -5.92 1.57
CA HIS A 55 2.37 -6.08 3.03
C HIS A 55 1.02 -5.80 3.70
N TYR A 56 -0.01 -5.50 2.89
CA TYR A 56 -1.38 -5.29 3.33
C TYR A 56 -2.35 -6.29 2.69
N LYS A 57 -1.86 -7.32 1.98
CA LYS A 57 -2.71 -8.26 1.21
C LYS A 57 -3.78 -8.95 2.06
N ASN A 58 -3.48 -9.20 3.34
CA ASN A 58 -4.38 -9.88 4.27
C ASN A 58 -5.02 -8.89 5.27
N CYS A 59 -5.00 -7.59 4.97
CA CYS A 59 -5.52 -6.57 5.86
C CYS A 59 -6.99 -6.27 5.58
N ARG A 60 -7.88 -6.71 6.48
CA ARG A 60 -9.33 -6.46 6.35
C ARG A 60 -9.72 -4.98 6.43
N GLU A 61 -8.90 -4.18 7.08
CA GLU A 61 -9.12 -2.73 7.26
C GLU A 61 -8.58 -1.89 6.08
N LEU A 62 -7.82 -2.51 5.18
CA LEU A 62 -7.41 -1.89 3.93
C LEU A 62 -8.65 -1.63 3.07
N ARG A 63 -8.82 -0.39 2.61
CA ARG A 63 -9.99 -0.05 1.80
C ARG A 63 -9.69 0.94 0.69
N ILE A 64 -10.39 0.72 -0.41
CA ILE A 64 -10.57 1.71 -1.46
C ILE A 64 -11.52 2.80 -0.93
N VAL A 65 -11.04 4.04 -0.86
CA VAL A 65 -11.83 5.22 -0.53
C VAL A 65 -12.45 5.81 -1.80
N TYR A 66 -11.69 5.78 -2.89
CA TYR A 66 -12.12 6.22 -4.21
C TYR A 66 -11.47 5.33 -5.28
N LEU A 67 -12.22 4.99 -6.33
CA LEU A 67 -11.70 4.34 -7.53
C LEU A 67 -12.51 4.82 -8.74
N ASN A 68 -11.82 5.34 -9.74
CA ASN A 68 -12.39 5.59 -11.06
C ASN A 68 -12.10 4.39 -11.96
N GLU A 69 -13.03 3.44 -12.04
CA GLU A 69 -12.84 2.22 -12.81
C GLU A 69 -12.67 2.47 -14.32
N GLU A 70 -13.35 3.49 -14.86
CA GLU A 70 -13.25 3.81 -16.29
C GLU A 70 -11.84 4.28 -16.62
N LEU A 71 -11.30 5.23 -15.85
CA LEU A 71 -9.94 5.72 -16.04
C LEU A 71 -8.91 4.64 -15.71
N MET A 72 -9.14 3.80 -14.70
CA MET A 72 -8.27 2.65 -14.42
C MET A 72 -8.21 1.68 -15.61
N ARG A 73 -9.34 1.40 -16.27
CA ARG A 73 -9.37 0.58 -17.49
C ARG A 73 -8.64 1.26 -18.64
N ARG A 74 -8.88 2.57 -18.83
CA ARG A 74 -8.25 3.38 -19.89
C ARG A 74 -6.72 3.43 -19.76
N TYR A 75 -6.22 3.60 -18.55
CA TYR A 75 -4.79 3.76 -18.25
C TYR A 75 -4.12 2.47 -17.76
N ARG A 76 -4.72 1.30 -18.04
CA ARG A 76 -4.23 0.02 -17.53
C ARG A 76 -2.76 -0.23 -17.85
N ASP A 77 -2.33 0.14 -19.06
CA ASP A 77 -0.97 -0.09 -19.54
C ASP A 77 0.07 0.86 -18.92
N ASN A 78 -0.39 1.94 -18.29
CA ASN A 78 0.45 2.87 -17.50
C ASN A 78 0.62 2.43 -16.05
N MET A 79 -0.05 1.34 -15.64
CA MET A 79 -0.03 0.82 -14.28
C MET A 79 0.68 -0.54 -14.23
N ALA A 80 1.37 -0.82 -13.12
CA ALA A 80 1.92 -2.15 -12.91
C ALA A 80 0.79 -3.19 -12.85
N SER A 81 0.88 -4.26 -13.64
CA SER A 81 -0.20 -5.27 -13.75
C SER A 81 -0.62 -5.82 -12.39
N ASN A 82 0.35 -6.15 -11.53
CA ASN A 82 0.10 -6.67 -10.19
C ASN A 82 -0.67 -5.68 -9.29
N PHE A 83 -0.56 -4.38 -9.55
CA PHE A 83 -1.27 -3.36 -8.81
C PHE A 83 -2.69 -3.18 -9.34
N VAL A 84 -2.90 -3.28 -10.66
CA VAL A 84 -4.26 -3.32 -11.24
C VAL A 84 -5.04 -4.51 -10.71
N ASP A 85 -4.42 -5.69 -10.66
CA ASP A 85 -5.05 -6.91 -10.12
C ASP A 85 -5.37 -6.76 -8.63
N PHE A 86 -4.47 -6.14 -7.87
CA PHE A 86 -4.71 -5.81 -6.46
C PHE A 86 -5.93 -4.89 -6.26
N LEU A 87 -6.07 -3.83 -7.08
CA LEU A 87 -7.23 -2.93 -7.01
C LEU A 87 -8.55 -3.65 -7.36
N LYS A 88 -8.53 -4.54 -8.34
CA LYS A 88 -9.70 -5.33 -8.73
C LYS A 88 -10.14 -6.27 -7.62
N ASN A 89 -9.21 -7.06 -7.06
CA ASN A 89 -9.52 -8.00 -5.98
C ASN A 89 -10.12 -7.29 -4.76
N LEU A 90 -9.58 -6.12 -4.38
CA LEU A 90 -10.13 -5.29 -3.30
C LEU A 90 -11.52 -4.72 -3.59
N THR A 91 -11.89 -4.58 -4.85
CA THR A 91 -13.23 -4.12 -5.26
C THR A 91 -14.21 -5.28 -5.17
N GLU A 92 -13.82 -6.47 -5.64
CA GLU A 92 -14.65 -7.68 -5.62
C GLU A 92 -14.92 -8.20 -4.20
N GLU A 93 -13.95 -8.09 -3.28
CA GLU A 93 -14.13 -8.44 -1.86
C GLU A 93 -15.15 -7.55 -1.15
N LYS A 94 -15.51 -6.38 -1.70
CA LYS A 94 -16.55 -5.50 -1.14
C LYS A 94 -17.96 -5.79 -1.66
N ILE A 95 -18.09 -6.53 -2.77
CA ILE A 95 -19.38 -6.85 -3.39
C ILE A 95 -19.96 -8.17 -2.84
N LYS A 96 -19.13 -8.99 -2.19
CA LYS A 96 -19.54 -10.19 -1.44
C LYS A 96 -19.86 -9.88 0.01
#